data_AF-A0A388T348-F1
#
_entry.id   AF-A0A388T348-F1
#
_cell.length_a   1.000
_cell.length_b   1.000
_cell.length_c   1.000
_cell.angle_alpha   90.00
_cell.angle_beta   90.00
_cell.angle_gamma   90.00
#
_symmetry.space_group_name_H-M   'P 1'
#
loop_
_entity.id
_entity.type
_entity.pdbx_description
1 polymer ?
#
loop_
_entity_poly.entity_id
_entity_poly.type
_entity_poly.pdbx_seq_one_letter_code
_entity_poly.pdbx_strand_id
1 'polypeptide(L)'
;MVLVDIEPRDPGTGAPLLIDPTAEDPFDHLYLGLDTGLYLGRTEKGRQTERVCGLNRDDLPEARCIARDGVVMCVDGWLSGREQGNERKMAVAARTIRNQPFADVAQFMLRQAMLPRAFAFDLGEETLHHLRDPELRAALLA
;
A
#
# COMPACT_ATOMS: atom_id res chain seq x y z
N MET A 1 -13.90 -15.83 33.01
CA MET A 1 -13.51 -14.50 32.50
C MET A 1 -13.90 -14.47 31.04
N VAL A 2 -15.02 -13.84 30.72
CA VAL A 2 -15.56 -13.83 29.35
C VAL A 2 -14.65 -12.89 28.53
N LEU A 3 -13.93 -13.43 27.54
CA LEU A 3 -13.35 -12.60 26.48
C LEU A 3 -14.54 -11.99 25.75
N VAL A 4 -14.87 -10.74 26.07
CA VAL A 4 -15.70 -9.94 25.18
C VAL A 4 -14.71 -9.25 24.26
N ASP A 5 -14.44 -9.88 23.11
CA ASP A 5 -13.89 -9.18 21.95
C ASP A 5 -14.91 -8.13 21.54
N ILE A 6 -14.84 -6.94 22.12
CA ILE A 6 -15.63 -5.80 21.67
C ILE A 6 -14.85 -5.17 20.52
N GLU A 7 -15.00 -5.75 19.35
CA GLU A 7 -14.86 -5.00 18.11
C GLU A 7 -15.60 -3.66 18.32
N PRO A 8 -14.93 -2.51 18.16
CA PRO A 8 -15.57 -1.21 18.35
C PRO A 8 -16.78 -1.10 17.42
N ARG A 9 -17.89 -0.61 17.97
CA ARG A 9 -19.15 -0.41 17.24
C ARG A 9 -19.62 1.01 17.38
N ASP A 10 -20.27 1.51 16.34
CA ASP A 10 -20.91 2.81 16.35
C ASP A 10 -22.02 2.82 17.42
N PRO A 11 -22.03 3.77 18.36
CA PRO A 11 -22.96 3.75 19.48
C PRO A 11 -24.41 4.08 19.09
N GLY A 12 -24.63 4.69 17.92
CA GLY A 12 -25.97 5.02 17.43
C GLY A 12 -26.59 3.92 16.57
N THR A 13 -25.77 3.24 15.76
CA THR A 13 -26.22 2.27 14.74
C THR A 13 -25.83 0.84 15.04
N GLY A 14 -24.86 0.61 15.94
CA GLY A 14 -24.30 -0.72 16.25
C GLY A 14 -23.40 -1.30 15.15
N ALA A 15 -23.13 -0.54 14.09
CA ALA A 15 -22.29 -0.97 12.97
C ALA A 15 -20.83 -1.20 13.41
N PRO A 16 -20.12 -2.19 12.84
CA PRO A 16 -18.69 -2.39 13.13
C PRO A 16 -17.88 -1.16 12.70
N LEU A 17 -16.87 -0.81 13.51
CA LEU A 17 -15.98 0.33 13.26
C LEU A 17 -14.58 -0.11 12.80
N LEU A 18 -14.30 -1.41 12.71
CA LEU A 18 -13.08 -1.87 12.05
C LEU A 18 -13.36 -2.15 10.57
N ILE A 19 -12.33 -2.01 9.75
CA ILE A 19 -12.33 -2.46 8.36
C ILE A 19 -12.32 -3.99 8.38
N ASP A 20 -13.26 -4.62 7.67
CA ASP A 20 -13.19 -6.04 7.36
C ASP A 20 -12.51 -6.21 5.98
N PRO A 21 -11.21 -6.56 5.92
CA PRO A 21 -10.50 -6.69 4.64
C PRO A 21 -11.00 -7.86 3.77
N THR A 22 -11.92 -8.70 4.27
CA THR A 22 -12.56 -9.78 3.49
C THR A 22 -13.82 -9.30 2.76
N ALA A 23 -14.40 -8.18 3.18
CA ALA A 23 -15.64 -7.62 2.64
C ALA A 23 -15.49 -6.21 2.08
N GLU A 24 -14.51 -5.44 2.57
CA GLU A 24 -14.24 -4.05 2.23
C GLU A 24 -12.82 -3.92 1.72
N ASP A 25 -12.60 -2.99 0.77
CA ASP A 25 -11.28 -2.65 0.30
C ASP A 25 -10.61 -1.69 1.31
N PRO A 26 -9.51 -2.08 2.01
CA PRO A 26 -8.88 -1.20 3.00
C PRO A 26 -8.41 0.14 2.44
N PHE A 27 -8.14 0.21 1.13
CA PHE A 27 -7.67 1.41 0.44
C PHE A 27 -8.77 2.47 0.29
N ASP A 28 -10.04 2.09 0.44
CA ASP A 28 -11.18 3.03 0.49
C ASP A 28 -11.26 3.75 1.85
N HIS A 29 -10.58 3.22 2.87
CA HIS A 29 -10.64 3.70 4.24
C HIS A 29 -9.31 4.25 4.76
N LEU A 30 -8.20 3.79 4.21
CA LEU A 30 -6.84 4.17 4.60
C LEU A 30 -6.11 4.85 3.45
N TYR A 31 -5.20 5.74 3.83
CA TYR A 31 -4.23 6.33 2.92
C TYR A 31 -2.84 6.16 3.48
N LEU A 32 -1.89 5.68 2.68
CA LEU A 32 -0.49 5.63 3.06
C LEU A 32 0.22 6.91 2.60
N GLY A 33 0.68 7.73 3.55
CA GLY A 33 1.64 8.80 3.26
C GLY A 33 2.97 8.16 2.87
N LEU A 34 3.33 8.22 1.59
CA LEU A 34 4.51 7.52 1.07
C LEU A 34 5.81 8.13 1.61
N ASP A 35 5.84 9.43 1.90
CA ASP A 35 6.98 10.16 2.48
C ASP A 35 7.28 9.76 3.93
N THR A 36 6.23 9.61 4.74
CA THR A 36 6.26 9.40 6.19
C THR A 36 6.07 7.95 6.59
N GLY A 37 5.55 7.11 5.67
CA GLY A 37 5.14 5.75 5.95
C GLY A 37 3.91 5.65 6.86
N LEU A 38 3.19 6.75 7.12
CA LEU A 38 2.04 6.75 8.03
C LEU A 38 0.77 6.30 7.31
N TYR A 39 0.01 5.41 7.94
CA TYR A 39 -1.38 5.18 7.60
C TYR A 39 -2.26 6.28 8.15
N LEU A 40 -3.14 6.85 7.33
CA LEU A 40 -4.09 7.87 7.70
C LEU A 40 -5.51 7.37 7.44
N GLY A 41 -6.33 7.27 8.48
CA GLY A 41 -7.75 6.98 8.37
C GLY A 41 -8.53 8.06 7.62
N ARG A 42 -8.99 7.76 6.41
CA ARG A 42 -9.83 8.65 5.58
C ARG A 42 -11.30 8.58 5.97
N THR A 43 -11.75 7.43 6.48
CA THR A 43 -13.10 7.22 7.02
C THR A 43 -13.06 7.04 8.54
N GLU A 44 -14.21 7.03 9.21
CA GLU A 44 -14.26 6.68 10.63
C GLU A 44 -13.77 5.26 10.88
N LYS A 45 -14.17 4.30 10.05
CA LYS A 45 -13.63 2.94 10.09
C LYS A 45 -12.11 2.90 9.94
N GLY A 46 -11.58 3.69 9.01
CA GLY A 46 -10.14 3.86 8.82
C GLY A 46 -9.44 4.36 10.08
N ARG A 47 -9.94 5.43 10.71
CA ARG A 47 -9.36 6.00 11.93
C ARG A 47 -9.41 5.03 13.11
N GLN A 48 -10.51 4.31 13.26
CA GLN A 48 -10.65 3.31 14.32
C GLN A 48 -9.73 2.11 14.08
N THR A 49 -9.63 1.62 12.84
CA THR A 49 -8.71 0.55 12.47
C THR A 49 -7.25 0.96 12.67
N GLU A 50 -6.87 2.16 12.23
CA GLU A 50 -5.54 2.73 12.44
C GLU A 50 -5.16 2.71 13.94
N ARG A 51 -6.05 3.21 14.80
CA ARG A 51 -5.84 3.29 16.25
C ARG A 51 -5.83 1.92 16.92
N VAL A 52 -6.83 1.08 16.66
CA VAL A 52 -7.03 -0.19 17.36
C VAL A 52 -5.99 -1.23 16.95
N CYS A 53 -5.71 -1.34 15.66
CA CYS A 53 -4.67 -2.25 15.16
C CYS A 53 -3.25 -1.70 15.39
N GLY A 54 -3.12 -0.42 15.78
CA GLY A 54 -1.83 0.23 15.99
C GLY A 54 -1.02 0.29 14.70
N LEU A 55 -1.65 0.66 13.58
CA LEU A 55 -1.02 0.62 12.25
C LEU A 55 0.22 1.54 12.14
N ASN A 56 0.35 2.51 13.04
CA ASN A 56 1.46 3.45 13.14
C ASN A 56 2.29 3.30 14.42
N ARG A 57 2.22 2.16 15.11
CA ARG A 57 3.05 1.93 16.31
C ARG A 57 4.52 1.72 15.94
N ASP A 58 5.38 2.07 16.90
CA ASP A 58 6.81 1.75 16.89
C ASP A 58 7.51 2.15 15.56
N ASP A 59 8.24 1.23 14.95
CA ASP A 59 9.05 1.38 13.74
C ASP A 59 8.29 1.04 12.44
N LEU A 60 6.99 0.73 12.51
CA LEU A 60 6.20 0.35 11.34
C LEU A 60 6.18 1.42 10.24
N PRO A 61 6.08 2.73 10.54
CA PRO A 61 6.17 3.77 9.50
C PRO A 61 7.51 3.78 8.78
N GLU A 62 8.62 3.67 9.53
CA GLU A 62 9.97 3.61 8.96
C GLU A 62 10.15 2.36 8.09
N ALA A 63 9.68 1.19 8.56
CA ALA A 63 9.69 -0.04 7.79
C ALA A 63 8.91 0.10 6.46
N ARG A 64 7.83 0.87 6.43
CA ARG A 64 7.08 1.15 5.18
C ARG A 64 7.82 2.11 4.25
N CYS A 65 8.58 3.07 4.76
CA CYS A 65 9.48 3.90 3.94
C CYS A 65 10.59 3.04 3.30
N ILE A 66 11.20 2.13 4.07
CA ILE A 66 12.19 1.18 3.53
C ILE A 66 11.55 0.26 2.48
N ALA A 67 10.33 -0.21 2.73
CA ALA A 67 9.57 -1.03 1.79
C ALA A 67 9.28 -0.28 0.48
N ARG A 68 8.88 0.99 0.56
CA ARG A 68 8.67 1.89 -0.59
C ARG A 68 9.96 2.00 -1.42
N ASP A 69 11.10 2.25 -0.79
CA ASP A 69 12.38 2.35 -1.50
C ASP A 69 12.75 1.02 -2.17
N GLY A 70 12.49 -0.10 -1.50
CA GLY A 70 12.63 -1.44 -2.07
C GLY A 70 11.73 -1.68 -3.29
N VAL A 71 10.50 -1.17 -3.28
CA VAL A 71 9.58 -1.22 -4.43
C VAL A 71 10.15 -0.42 -5.60
N VAL A 72 10.64 0.81 -5.37
CA VAL A 72 11.26 1.64 -6.42
C VAL A 72 12.45 0.90 -7.06
N MET A 73 13.36 0.36 -6.26
CA MET A 73 14.50 -0.42 -6.77
C MET A 73 14.07 -1.64 -7.58
N CYS A 74 12.99 -2.32 -7.17
CA CYS A 74 12.46 -3.45 -7.91
C CYS A 74 11.79 -3.03 -9.22
N VAL A 75 11.10 -1.89 -9.25
CA VAL A 75 10.54 -1.31 -10.48
C VAL A 75 11.65 -1.02 -11.49
N ASP A 76 12.72 -0.36 -11.07
CA ASP A 76 13.88 -0.10 -11.93
C ASP A 76 14.53 -1.40 -12.41
N GLY A 77 14.63 -2.38 -11.52
CA GLY A 77 15.10 -3.72 -11.85
C GLY A 77 14.24 -4.42 -12.90
N TRP A 78 12.92 -4.29 -12.80
CA TRP A 78 11.97 -4.82 -13.77
C TRP A 78 12.11 -4.14 -15.14
N LEU A 79 12.17 -2.80 -15.16
CA LEU A 79 12.30 -2.00 -16.39
C LEU A 79 13.61 -2.30 -17.12
N SER A 80 14.72 -2.32 -16.39
CA SER A 80 16.02 -2.71 -16.93
C SER A 80 16.02 -4.16 -17.43
N GLY A 81 15.27 -5.06 -16.76
CA GLY A 81 15.06 -6.42 -17.23
C GLY A 81 14.33 -6.45 -18.57
N ARG A 82 13.27 -5.67 -18.72
CA ARG A 82 12.49 -5.53 -19.95
C ARG A 82 13.36 -5.04 -21.11
N GLU A 83 14.12 -3.96 -20.91
CA GLU A 83 15.02 -3.41 -21.93
C GLU A 83 16.06 -4.42 -22.44
N GLN A 84 16.49 -5.33 -21.56
CA GLN A 84 17.49 -6.35 -21.87
C GLN A 84 16.88 -7.67 -22.37
N GLY A 85 15.56 -7.79 -22.44
CA GLY A 85 14.88 -9.07 -22.69
C GLY A 85 15.13 -10.12 -21.62
N ASN A 86 15.45 -9.70 -20.39
CA ASN A 86 15.78 -10.58 -19.27
C ASN A 86 14.54 -10.90 -18.43
N GLU A 87 13.77 -11.88 -18.89
CA GLU A 87 12.53 -12.33 -18.25
C GLU A 87 12.73 -12.78 -16.80
N ARG A 88 13.88 -13.41 -16.49
CA ARG A 88 14.20 -13.84 -15.11
C ARG A 88 14.29 -12.64 -14.18
N LYS A 89 14.94 -11.55 -14.60
CA LYS A 89 15.08 -10.33 -13.80
C LYS A 89 13.71 -9.68 -13.56
N MET A 90 12.88 -9.61 -14.61
CA MET A 90 11.50 -9.13 -14.51
C MET A 90 10.69 -9.96 -13.51
N ALA A 91 10.73 -11.29 -13.63
CA ALA A 91 10.00 -12.20 -12.77
C ALA A 91 10.43 -12.10 -11.30
N VAL A 92 11.74 -11.98 -11.04
CA VAL A 92 12.26 -11.80 -9.68
C VAL A 92 11.78 -10.48 -9.09
N ALA A 93 11.90 -9.37 -9.82
CA ALA A 93 11.44 -8.06 -9.35
C ALA A 93 9.94 -8.05 -9.03
N ALA A 94 9.11 -8.55 -9.96
CA ALA A 94 7.66 -8.61 -9.76
C ALA A 94 7.27 -9.55 -8.61
N ARG A 95 7.94 -10.69 -8.47
CA ARG A 95 7.73 -11.60 -7.32
C ARG A 95 8.11 -10.93 -6.01
N THR A 96 9.22 -10.20 -5.95
CA THR A 96 9.63 -9.49 -4.75
C THR A 96 8.57 -8.48 -4.33
N ILE A 97 8.13 -7.61 -5.24
CA ILE A 97 7.10 -6.59 -4.98
C ILE A 97 5.78 -7.20 -4.49
N ARG A 98 5.34 -8.32 -5.10
CA ARG A 98 4.09 -8.99 -4.73
C ARG A 98 4.09 -9.66 -3.36
N ASN A 99 5.24 -9.80 -2.71
CA ASN A 99 5.34 -10.42 -1.39
C ASN A 99 5.45 -9.37 -0.28
N GLN A 100 5.01 -9.74 0.92
CA GLN A 100 5.21 -8.92 2.12
C GLN A 100 6.72 -8.78 2.42
N PRO A 101 7.18 -7.61 2.89
CA PRO A 101 6.40 -6.45 3.33
C PRO A 101 6.06 -5.43 2.21
N PHE A 102 6.36 -5.73 0.95
CA PHE A 102 6.26 -4.76 -0.15
C PHE A 102 4.85 -4.66 -0.75
N ALA A 103 4.08 -5.75 -0.71
CA ALA A 103 2.80 -5.86 -1.39
C ALA A 103 1.83 -4.71 -1.08
N ASP A 104 1.61 -4.38 0.19
CA ASP A 104 0.66 -3.34 0.58
C ASP A 104 1.14 -1.95 0.15
N VAL A 105 2.43 -1.66 0.34
CA VAL A 105 3.05 -0.39 -0.07
C VAL A 105 2.96 -0.22 -1.58
N ALA A 106 3.26 -1.27 -2.35
CA ALA A 106 3.17 -1.27 -3.81
C ALA A 106 1.73 -1.04 -4.30
N GLN A 107 0.73 -1.64 -3.64
CA GLN A 107 -0.68 -1.38 -3.95
C GLN A 107 -1.04 0.10 -3.72
N PHE A 108 -0.57 0.72 -2.63
CA PHE A 108 -0.78 2.15 -2.40
C PHE A 108 -0.09 2.99 -3.47
N MET A 109 1.16 2.69 -3.82
CA MET A 109 1.89 3.36 -4.89
C MET A 109 1.14 3.28 -6.23
N LEU A 110 0.68 2.09 -6.61
CA LEU A 110 -0.04 1.84 -7.87
C LEU A 110 -1.39 2.54 -7.95
N ARG A 111 -2.14 2.62 -6.84
CA ARG A 111 -3.44 3.32 -6.80
C ARG A 111 -3.25 4.83 -6.79
N GLN A 112 -2.35 5.34 -5.96
CA GLN A 112 -2.08 6.78 -5.87
C GLN A 112 -1.53 7.36 -7.18
N ALA A 113 -0.74 6.58 -7.93
CA ALA A 113 -0.25 6.96 -9.25
C ALA A 113 -1.38 7.31 -10.25
N MET A 114 -2.60 6.80 -10.05
CA MET A 114 -3.75 7.02 -10.94
C MET A 114 -4.64 8.21 -10.54
N LEU A 115 -4.38 8.90 -9.42
CA LEU A 115 -5.24 9.98 -8.95
C LEU A 115 -5.09 11.27 -9.82
N PRO A 116 -6.19 11.99 -10.17
CA PRO A 116 -6.18 13.12 -11.11
C PRO A 116 -5.33 14.33 -10.67
N ARG A 117 -5.20 14.52 -9.37
CA ARG A 117 -4.21 15.40 -8.74
C ARG A 117 -3.46 14.51 -7.77
N ALA A 118 -2.40 13.87 -8.24
CA ALA A 118 -1.36 13.35 -7.36
C ALA A 118 -0.75 14.57 -6.66
N PHE A 119 -1.44 15.11 -5.64
CA PHE A 119 -0.90 16.14 -4.78
C PHE A 119 0.33 15.50 -4.12
N ALA A 120 1.50 15.87 -4.64
CA ALA A 120 2.81 15.41 -4.22
C ALA A 120 3.03 13.90 -4.37
N PHE A 121 3.35 13.44 -5.58
CA PHE A 121 4.11 12.20 -5.69
C PHE A 121 5.54 12.51 -5.25
N ASP A 122 5.83 12.36 -3.94
CA ASP A 122 7.16 12.64 -3.33
C ASP A 122 8.28 11.70 -3.84
N LEU A 123 7.92 10.73 -4.67
CA LEU A 123 8.83 9.78 -5.31
C LEU A 123 9.36 10.27 -6.68
N GLY A 124 8.89 11.43 -7.17
CA GLY A 124 9.35 12.03 -8.42
C GLY A 124 8.59 11.60 -9.69
N GLU A 125 8.71 12.41 -10.75
CA GLU A 125 7.95 12.22 -12.00
C GLU A 125 8.29 10.93 -12.75
N GLU A 126 9.55 10.48 -12.69
CA GLU A 126 10.03 9.27 -13.35
C GLU A 126 9.37 8.02 -12.77
N THR A 127 9.43 7.84 -11.45
CA THR A 127 8.74 6.74 -10.76
C THR A 127 7.23 6.78 -11.01
N LEU A 128 6.62 7.96 -11.04
CA LEU A 128 5.20 8.10 -11.36
C LEU A 128 4.87 7.61 -12.78
N HIS A 129 5.71 7.97 -13.76
CA HIS A 129 5.56 7.51 -15.13
C HIS A 129 5.65 5.99 -15.21
N HIS A 130 6.63 5.38 -14.53
CA HIS A 130 6.81 3.94 -14.50
C HIS A 130 5.63 3.21 -13.86
N LEU A 131 5.10 3.68 -12.73
CA LEU A 131 3.94 3.05 -12.08
C LEU A 131 2.64 3.15 -12.89
N ARG A 132 2.62 3.98 -13.94
CA ARG A 132 1.53 4.07 -14.91
C ARG A 132 1.73 3.18 -16.14
N ASP A 133 2.92 2.57 -16.31
CA ASP A 133 3.19 1.64 -17.41
C ASP A 133 2.26 0.42 -17.31
N PRO A 134 1.43 0.14 -18.33
CA PRO A 134 0.41 -0.89 -18.26
C PRO A 134 0.99 -2.30 -18.13
N GLU A 135 2.16 -2.56 -18.70
CA GLU A 135 2.81 -3.87 -18.66
C GLU A 135 3.41 -4.14 -17.27
N LEU A 136 4.11 -3.15 -16.70
CA LEU A 136 4.59 -3.24 -15.33
C LEU A 136 3.41 -3.44 -14.36
N ARG A 137 2.36 -2.63 -14.49
CA ARG A 137 1.16 -2.76 -13.64
C ARG A 137 0.54 -4.16 -13.73
N ALA A 138 0.40 -4.71 -14.92
CA ALA A 138 -0.09 -6.08 -15.10
C ALA A 138 0.81 -7.10 -14.39
N ALA A 139 2.13 -6.94 -14.47
CA ALA A 139 3.07 -7.83 -13.78
C ALA A 139 3.02 -7.72 -12.25
N LEU A 140 2.75 -6.54 -11.70
CA LEU A 140 2.68 -6.31 -10.25
C LEU A 140 1.32 -6.68 -9.64
N LEU A 141 0.25 -6.69 -10.45
CA LEU A 141 -1.12 -6.98 -10.01
C LEU A 141 -1.57 -8.43 -10.27
N ALA A 142 -0.72 -9.26 -10.88
CA ALA A 142 -1.00 -10.66 -11.19
C ALA A 142 -0.78 -11.58 -9.98
#